data_AF-T1YWA8-F1
#
_entry.id   AF-T1YWA8-F1
#
_cell.length_a   1.000
_cell.length_b   1.000
_cell.length_c   1.000
_cell.angle_alpha   90.00
_cell.angle_beta   90.00
_cell.angle_gamma   90.00
#
_symmetry.space_group_name_H-M   'P 1'
#
loop_
_entity.id
_entity.type
_entity.pdbx_description
1 polymer ?
#
loop_
_entity_poly.entity_id
_entity_poly.type
_entity_poly.pdbx_seq_one_letter_code
_entity_poly.pdbx_strand_id
1 'polypeptide(L)'
;MAILLPTSANIRLLKTVLMGDFDMRSAHATEAIAALIGFRSNLAYLTASNHWSDATVYDANFDAFEDRAAHLGYDRTSSEHFRFIFNGIKWPDPAWGLFDKRDSAGRDAWFYECQRRKIPFLHISRAKTYCTVHWDHISLDSEYDQMVRQAADGDIGTILFRTYQLIAAGVEPKSFFEGSALVGSVTGLSESSARQIANSFALRLFPGNVQSALAA
;
A
#
# COMPACT_ATOMS: atom_id res chain seq x y z
N MET A 1 -1.55 9.89 3.69
CA MET A 1 -2.09 8.51 3.69
C MET A 1 -0.94 7.53 3.73
N ALA A 2 -1.01 6.53 4.61
CA ALA A 2 0.00 5.49 4.76
C ALA A 2 -0.66 4.11 4.64
N ILE A 3 0.05 3.14 4.11
CA ILE A 3 -0.50 1.81 3.84
C ILE A 3 0.38 0.73 4.46
N LEU A 4 -0.21 -0.43 4.73
CA LEU A 4 0.51 -1.62 5.15
C LEU A 4 0.13 -2.81 4.27
N LEU A 5 1.16 -3.47 3.73
CA LEU A 5 1.04 -4.82 3.18
C LEU A 5 1.51 -5.80 4.27
N PRO A 6 0.62 -6.54 4.95
CA PRO A 6 0.95 -7.25 6.17
C PRO A 6 1.59 -8.61 5.87
N THR A 7 2.76 -8.62 5.23
CA THR A 7 3.57 -9.84 5.13
C THR A 7 4.13 -10.20 6.51
N SER A 8 4.53 -11.47 6.69
CA SER A 8 5.14 -11.90 7.95
C SER A 8 6.39 -11.10 8.32
N ALA A 9 7.18 -10.64 7.32
CA ALA A 9 8.36 -9.81 7.56
C ALA A 9 7.99 -8.38 7.97
N ASN A 10 7.02 -7.76 7.29
CA ASN A 10 6.55 -6.41 7.62
C ASN A 10 5.90 -6.37 9.01
N ILE A 11 5.03 -7.34 9.33
CA ILE A 11 4.38 -7.43 10.66
C ILE A 11 5.43 -7.63 11.75
N ARG A 12 6.44 -8.48 11.51
CA ARG A 12 7.52 -8.70 12.48
C ARG A 12 8.31 -7.42 12.72
N LEU A 13 8.69 -6.70 11.67
CA LEU A 13 9.42 -5.44 11.80
C LEU A 13 8.61 -4.40 12.56
N LEU A 14 7.34 -4.19 12.17
CA LEU A 14 6.47 -3.24 12.83
C LEU A 14 6.28 -3.58 14.31
N LYS A 15 6.11 -4.86 14.62
CA LYS A 15 6.02 -5.34 16.00
C LYS A 15 7.30 -5.03 16.78
N THR A 16 8.48 -5.23 16.20
CA THR A 16 9.76 -4.87 16.83
C THR A 16 9.85 -3.37 17.09
N VAL A 17 9.42 -2.52 16.15
CA VAL A 17 9.37 -1.05 16.33
C VAL A 17 8.46 -0.69 17.50
N LEU A 18 7.25 -1.24 17.56
CA LEU A 18 6.31 -0.97 18.67
C LEU A 18 6.83 -1.47 20.03
N MET A 19 7.52 -2.61 20.05
CA MET A 19 8.09 -3.14 21.28
C MET A 19 9.31 -2.33 21.77
N GLY A 20 10.06 -1.70 20.86
CA GLY A 20 11.25 -0.92 21.19
C GLY A 20 10.94 0.55 21.46
N ASP A 21 10.27 1.23 20.53
CA ASP A 21 10.07 2.69 20.57
C ASP A 21 8.86 3.10 21.42
N PHE A 22 7.94 2.15 21.67
CA PHE A 22 6.70 2.39 22.44
C PHE A 22 6.60 1.47 23.67
N ASP A 23 7.66 0.71 23.99
CA ASP A 23 7.71 -0.25 25.09
C ASP A 23 6.50 -1.21 25.15
N MET A 24 5.90 -1.50 24.00
CA MET A 24 4.71 -2.35 23.96
C MET A 24 5.07 -3.80 24.23
N ARG A 25 4.28 -4.46 25.07
CA ARG A 25 4.31 -5.92 25.19
C ARG A 25 3.95 -6.57 23.86
N SER A 26 4.63 -7.67 23.55
CA SER A 26 4.46 -8.44 22.30
C SER A 26 3.00 -8.73 21.93
N ALA A 27 2.17 -9.17 22.89
CA ALA A 27 0.75 -9.43 22.63
C ALA A 27 -0.06 -8.15 22.32
N HIS A 28 0.25 -7.06 23.02
CA HIS A 28 -0.42 -5.77 22.81
C HIS A 28 -0.04 -5.15 21.47
N ALA A 29 1.24 -5.24 21.07
CA ALA A 29 1.69 -4.78 19.76
C ALA A 29 0.95 -5.51 18.62
N THR A 30 0.73 -6.82 18.76
CA THR A 30 -0.06 -7.60 17.79
C THR A 30 -1.52 -7.15 17.72
N GLU A 31 -2.16 -6.87 18.86
CA GLU A 31 -3.52 -6.33 18.89
C GLU A 31 -3.62 -4.90 18.33
N ALA A 32 -2.64 -4.04 18.61
CA ALA A 32 -2.58 -2.69 18.09
C ALA A 32 -2.35 -2.66 16.58
N ILE A 33 -1.50 -3.54 16.04
CA ILE A 33 -1.32 -3.72 14.61
C ILE A 33 -2.63 -4.15 13.94
N ALA A 34 -3.38 -5.08 14.53
CA ALA A 34 -4.67 -5.49 13.96
C ALA A 34 -5.66 -4.30 13.89
N ALA A 35 -5.70 -3.47 14.92
CA ALA A 35 -6.51 -2.24 14.91
C ALA A 35 -6.03 -1.22 13.86
N LEU A 36 -4.71 -1.08 13.67
CA LEU A 36 -4.12 -0.20 12.65
C LEU A 36 -4.63 -0.54 11.25
N ILE A 37 -4.82 -1.82 10.94
CA ILE A 37 -5.35 -2.27 9.64
C ILE A 37 -6.87 -2.53 9.65
N GLY A 38 -7.58 -2.01 10.65
CA GLY A 38 -9.05 -1.97 10.68
C GLY A 38 -9.74 -3.18 11.30
N PHE A 39 -9.00 -4.12 11.91
CA PHE A 39 -9.58 -5.28 12.58
C PHE A 39 -9.80 -5.03 14.07
N ARG A 40 -10.90 -5.59 14.60
CA ARG A 40 -11.24 -5.46 16.03
C ARG A 40 -10.29 -6.22 16.96
N SER A 41 -9.61 -7.24 16.45
CA SER A 41 -8.63 -8.05 17.19
C SER A 41 -7.69 -8.77 16.23
N ASN A 42 -6.57 -9.29 16.76
CA ASN A 42 -5.66 -10.10 15.95
C ASN A 42 -6.31 -11.42 15.50
N LEU A 43 -7.18 -12.02 16.31
CA LEU A 43 -7.92 -13.21 15.89
C LEU A 43 -8.82 -12.93 14.68
N ALA A 44 -9.52 -11.78 14.66
CA ALA A 44 -10.34 -11.39 13.52
C ALA A 44 -9.50 -11.20 12.26
N TYR A 45 -8.32 -10.60 12.38
CA TYR A 45 -7.37 -10.48 11.28
C TYR A 45 -6.92 -11.85 10.76
N LEU A 46 -6.49 -12.76 11.64
CA LEU A 46 -6.03 -14.09 11.24
C LEU A 46 -7.13 -14.91 10.55
N THR A 47 -8.37 -14.83 11.04
CA THR A 47 -9.51 -15.50 10.41
C THR A 47 -9.74 -14.94 9.01
N ALA A 48 -9.75 -13.61 8.83
CA ALA A 48 -9.93 -13.00 7.52
C ALA A 48 -8.76 -13.30 6.57
N SER A 49 -7.52 -13.21 7.04
CA SER A 49 -6.33 -13.47 6.21
C SER A 49 -6.25 -14.93 5.75
N ASN A 50 -6.75 -15.88 6.53
CA ASN A 50 -6.81 -17.28 6.12
C ASN A 50 -7.81 -17.53 4.98
N HIS A 51 -8.76 -16.61 4.76
CA HIS A 51 -9.71 -16.67 3.65
C HIS A 51 -9.22 -15.91 2.40
N TRP A 52 -8.21 -15.04 2.53
CA TRP A 52 -7.63 -14.29 1.41
C TRP A 52 -6.33 -14.97 0.99
N SER A 53 -6.39 -15.79 -0.06
CA SER A 53 -5.19 -16.41 -0.65
C SER A 53 -4.25 -15.39 -1.28
N ASP A 54 -4.77 -14.21 -1.62
CA ASP A 54 -4.06 -13.19 -2.34
C ASP A 54 -3.61 -12.01 -1.47
N ALA A 55 -2.59 -11.32 -1.94
CA ALA A 55 -2.03 -10.16 -1.25
C ALA A 55 -3.06 -9.02 -1.15
N THR A 56 -3.27 -8.53 0.08
CA THR A 56 -4.14 -7.39 0.38
C THR A 56 -3.34 -6.28 1.05
N VAL A 57 -3.56 -5.04 0.60
CA VAL A 57 -3.00 -3.82 1.21
C VAL A 57 -4.11 -3.14 2.02
N TYR A 58 -3.75 -2.63 3.19
CA TYR A 58 -4.68 -1.92 4.07
C TYR A 58 -4.24 -0.47 4.26
N ASP A 59 -5.21 0.42 4.40
CA ASP A 59 -4.98 1.78 4.84
C ASP A 59 -4.67 1.77 6.34
N ALA A 60 -3.64 2.52 6.75
CA ALA A 60 -3.20 2.56 8.13
C ALA A 60 -4.06 3.56 8.92
N ASN A 61 -4.97 3.03 9.74
CA ASN A 61 -5.82 3.80 10.63
C ASN A 61 -5.12 4.04 11.98
N PHE A 62 -4.36 5.12 12.04
CA PHE A 62 -3.62 5.53 13.23
C PHE A 62 -4.52 5.87 14.42
N ASP A 63 -5.74 6.36 14.17
CA ASP A 63 -6.68 6.71 15.24
C ASP A 63 -7.20 5.44 15.92
N ALA A 64 -7.56 4.41 15.14
CA ALA A 64 -7.93 3.10 15.66
C ALA A 64 -6.77 2.41 16.41
N PHE A 65 -5.54 2.58 15.92
CA PHE A 65 -4.35 2.13 16.62
C PHE A 65 -4.21 2.82 17.99
N GLU A 66 -4.31 4.16 18.04
CA GLU A 66 -4.19 4.91 19.29
C GLU A 66 -5.26 4.53 20.30
N ASP A 67 -6.51 4.41 19.86
CA ASP A 67 -7.60 3.97 20.71
C ASP A 67 -7.29 2.58 21.26
N ARG A 68 -6.86 1.64 20.42
CA ARG A 68 -6.52 0.28 20.87
C ARG A 68 -5.35 0.29 21.85
N ALA A 69 -4.30 1.08 21.60
CA ALA A 69 -3.15 1.21 22.49
C ALA A 69 -3.58 1.77 23.87
N ALA A 70 -4.44 2.79 23.90
CA ALA A 70 -4.99 3.35 25.14
C ALA A 70 -5.79 2.31 25.94
N HIS A 71 -6.64 1.52 25.28
CA HIS A 71 -7.37 0.43 25.92
C HIS A 71 -6.45 -0.67 26.50
N LEU A 72 -5.24 -0.82 25.96
CA LEU A 72 -4.23 -1.78 26.41
C LEU A 72 -3.30 -1.22 27.49
N GLY A 73 -3.57 0.01 27.96
CA GLY A 73 -2.85 0.66 29.06
C GLY A 73 -1.60 1.44 28.65
N TYR A 74 -1.44 1.76 27.36
CA TYR A 74 -0.38 2.65 26.90
C TYR A 74 -0.88 4.08 26.83
N ASP A 75 0.00 5.04 27.10
CA ASP A 75 -0.33 6.44 26.88
C ASP A 75 -0.63 6.69 25.41
N ARG A 76 -1.48 7.70 25.16
CA ARG A 76 -1.64 8.28 23.84
C ARG A 76 -0.38 9.06 23.49
N THR A 77 0.75 8.36 23.32
CA THR A 77 1.91 8.90 22.61
C THR A 77 1.41 9.37 21.27
N SER A 78 1.60 10.66 20.94
CA SER A 78 0.90 11.29 19.83
C SER A 78 1.00 10.43 18.57
N SER A 79 -0.13 10.10 17.96
CA SER A 79 -0.24 9.39 16.68
C SER A 79 0.71 9.96 15.66
N GLU A 80 0.97 11.27 15.72
CA GLU A 80 1.96 11.97 14.92
C GLU A 80 3.38 11.38 15.05
N HIS A 81 3.84 11.00 16.24
CA HIS A 81 5.14 10.34 16.41
C HIS A 81 5.16 8.97 15.75
N PHE A 82 4.13 8.15 15.97
CA PHE A 82 4.04 6.84 15.31
C PHE A 82 3.88 6.97 13.79
N ARG A 83 3.07 7.91 13.31
CA ARG A 83 2.92 8.26 11.89
C ARG A 83 4.26 8.64 11.28
N PHE A 84 5.04 9.47 11.98
CA PHE A 84 6.39 9.85 11.56
C PHE A 84 7.32 8.64 11.43
N ILE A 85 7.38 7.80 12.47
CA ILE A 85 8.20 6.56 12.45
C ILE A 85 7.73 5.64 11.31
N PHE A 86 6.42 5.36 11.23
CA PHE A 86 5.81 4.47 10.25
C PHE A 86 6.15 4.86 8.82
N ASN A 87 6.06 6.15 8.49
CA ASN A 87 6.40 6.67 7.16
C ASN A 87 7.91 6.59 6.85
N GLY A 88 8.76 6.51 7.87
CA GLY A 88 10.21 6.33 7.75
C GLY A 88 10.67 4.86 7.70
N ILE A 89 9.78 3.89 7.93
CA ILE A 89 10.15 2.46 7.92
C ILE A 89 10.58 2.03 6.52
N LYS A 90 11.78 1.44 6.44
CA LYS A 90 12.23 0.69 5.26
C LYS A 90 11.62 -0.70 5.32
N TRP A 91 10.42 -0.84 4.75
CA TRP A 91 9.69 -2.11 4.73
C TRP A 91 10.48 -3.20 4.00
N PRO A 92 10.63 -4.40 4.58
CA PRO A 92 11.23 -5.55 3.91
C PRO A 92 10.49 -5.93 2.62
N ASP A 93 9.16 -5.96 2.69
CA ASP A 93 8.30 -6.33 1.58
C ASP A 93 7.39 -5.15 1.23
N PRO A 94 7.89 -4.06 0.62
CA PRO A 94 7.08 -2.89 0.34
C PRO A 94 5.95 -3.23 -0.66
N ALA A 95 4.91 -2.39 -0.71
CA ALA A 95 3.82 -2.53 -1.68
C ALA A 95 4.19 -1.97 -3.07
N TRP A 96 5.19 -1.08 -3.12
CA TRP A 96 5.72 -0.48 -4.34
C TRP A 96 7.20 -0.11 -4.15
N GLY A 97 7.95 -0.06 -5.24
CA GLY A 97 9.38 0.31 -5.22
C GLY A 97 9.63 1.77 -5.62
N LEU A 98 10.75 2.35 -5.20
CA LEU A 98 11.23 3.67 -5.64
C LEU A 98 12.64 3.55 -6.19
N PHE A 99 12.81 3.92 -7.45
CA PHE A 99 14.06 3.76 -8.18
C PHE A 99 14.42 5.03 -8.91
N ASP A 100 15.71 5.30 -9.08
CA ASP A 100 16.13 6.33 -10.01
C ASP A 100 15.78 5.90 -11.45
N LYS A 101 15.41 6.84 -12.31
CA LYS A 101 14.96 6.56 -13.70
C LYS A 101 15.96 5.71 -14.50
N ARG A 102 17.25 5.80 -14.18
CA ARG A 102 18.35 5.07 -14.84
C ARG A 102 18.67 3.72 -14.20
N ASP A 103 18.09 3.39 -13.05
CA ASP A 103 18.33 2.13 -12.36
C ASP A 103 17.45 1.01 -12.93
N SER A 104 17.85 0.48 -14.09
CA SER A 104 17.14 -0.65 -14.70
C SER A 104 17.30 -1.93 -13.87
N ALA A 105 18.48 -2.17 -13.30
CA ALA A 105 18.75 -3.38 -12.53
C ALA A 105 17.87 -3.47 -11.27
N GLY A 106 17.70 -2.36 -10.54
CA GLY A 106 16.80 -2.29 -9.39
C GLY A 106 15.33 -2.52 -9.77
N ARG A 107 14.88 -1.95 -10.89
CA ARG A 107 13.51 -2.18 -11.40
C ARG A 107 13.28 -3.63 -11.84
N ASP A 108 14.25 -4.25 -12.52
CA ASP A 108 14.13 -5.63 -12.97
C ASP A 108 14.08 -6.59 -11.77
N ALA A 109 14.95 -6.36 -10.76
CA ALA A 109 14.89 -7.09 -9.51
C ALA A 109 13.52 -6.94 -8.82
N TRP A 110 12.96 -5.72 -8.82
CA TRP A 110 11.62 -5.47 -8.29
C TRP A 110 10.52 -6.18 -9.08
N PHE A 111 10.63 -6.22 -10.40
CA PHE A 111 9.68 -6.95 -11.25
C PHE A 111 9.63 -8.45 -10.91
N TYR A 112 10.79 -9.10 -10.80
CA TYR A 112 10.85 -10.52 -10.41
C TYR A 112 10.33 -10.76 -8.99
N GLU A 113 10.54 -9.80 -8.09
CA GLU A 113 9.99 -9.86 -6.74
C GLU A 113 8.45 -9.72 -6.74
N CYS A 114 7.90 -8.82 -7.56
CA CYS A 114 6.46 -8.70 -7.78
C CYS A 114 5.86 -10.00 -8.33
N GLN A 115 6.52 -10.64 -9.30
CA GLN A 115 6.10 -11.94 -9.84
C GLN A 115 6.12 -13.03 -8.75
N ARG A 116 7.22 -13.13 -8.00
CA ARG A 116 7.38 -14.10 -6.91
C ARG A 116 6.29 -13.94 -5.85
N ARG A 117 5.90 -12.69 -5.55
CA ARG A 117 4.88 -12.35 -4.55
C ARG A 117 3.46 -12.32 -5.10
N LYS A 118 3.29 -12.45 -6.43
CA LYS A 118 2.01 -12.30 -7.14
C LYS A 118 1.31 -10.98 -6.78
N ILE A 119 2.04 -9.87 -6.90
CA ILE A 119 1.53 -8.51 -6.67
C ILE A 119 1.71 -7.66 -7.93
N PRO A 120 0.95 -6.57 -8.11
CA PRO A 120 1.14 -5.64 -9.22
C PRO A 120 2.56 -5.08 -9.28
N PHE A 121 3.07 -4.84 -10.49
CA PHE A 121 4.32 -4.14 -10.71
C PHE A 121 4.09 -2.63 -10.57
N LEU A 122 4.00 -2.18 -9.32
CA LEU A 122 3.82 -0.77 -8.95
C LEU A 122 5.16 -0.19 -8.51
N HIS A 123 5.59 0.91 -9.13
CA HIS A 123 6.82 1.59 -8.73
C HIS A 123 6.81 3.08 -9.06
N ILE A 124 7.72 3.80 -8.42
CA ILE A 124 8.01 5.21 -8.67
C ILE A 124 9.38 5.30 -9.34
N SER A 125 9.44 5.93 -10.50
CA SER A 125 10.68 6.31 -11.18
C SER A 125 11.01 7.77 -10.86
N ARG A 126 12.14 8.02 -10.19
CA ARG A 126 12.63 9.36 -9.86
C ARG A 126 13.55 9.88 -10.97
N ALA A 127 13.14 10.97 -11.63
CA ALA A 127 13.99 11.78 -12.48
C ALA A 127 14.60 12.94 -11.67
N LYS A 128 15.47 13.76 -12.31
CA LYS A 128 16.12 14.89 -11.63
C LYS A 128 15.15 15.90 -11.01
N THR A 129 14.01 16.13 -11.66
CA THR A 129 13.08 17.22 -11.31
C THR A 129 11.64 16.77 -11.13
N TYR A 130 11.34 15.50 -11.36
CA TYR A 130 9.98 14.95 -11.25
C TYR A 130 10.04 13.46 -10.96
N CYS A 131 8.93 12.92 -10.48
CA CYS A 131 8.67 11.50 -10.34
C CYS A 131 7.58 11.06 -11.33
N THR A 132 7.63 9.78 -11.68
CA THR A 132 6.57 9.08 -12.42
C THR A 132 6.14 7.87 -11.62
N VAL A 133 4.84 7.70 -11.37
CA VAL A 133 4.28 6.45 -10.84
C VAL A 133 3.91 5.57 -12.02
N HIS A 134 4.31 4.31 -11.99
CA HIS A 134 3.99 3.30 -13.00
C HIS A 134 3.26 2.13 -12.35
N TRP A 135 2.23 1.60 -13.01
CA TRP A 135 1.58 0.35 -12.62
C TRP A 135 1.45 -0.57 -13.82
N ASP A 136 1.57 -1.87 -13.57
CA ASP A 136 1.36 -2.92 -14.55
C ASP A 136 0.94 -4.22 -13.84
N HIS A 137 -0.01 -4.96 -14.40
CA HIS A 137 -0.43 -6.28 -13.92
C HIS A 137 0.33 -7.44 -14.58
N ILE A 138 1.34 -7.17 -15.40
CA ILE A 138 2.23 -8.17 -16.03
C ILE A 138 2.84 -9.20 -15.05
N SER A 139 2.91 -8.88 -13.76
CA SER A 139 3.41 -9.77 -12.71
C SER A 139 2.35 -10.70 -12.11
N LEU A 140 1.11 -10.61 -12.57
CA LEU A 140 -0.05 -11.39 -12.13
C LEU A 140 -0.44 -12.42 -13.19
N ASP A 141 -1.27 -13.39 -12.82
CA ASP A 141 -1.73 -14.43 -13.74
C ASP A 141 -2.84 -13.93 -14.69
N SER A 142 -3.07 -14.70 -15.75
CA SER A 142 -4.07 -14.36 -16.78
C SER A 142 -5.50 -14.40 -16.27
N GLU A 143 -5.78 -15.14 -15.19
CA GLU A 143 -7.12 -15.22 -14.59
C GLU A 143 -7.48 -13.91 -13.89
N TYR A 144 -6.53 -13.32 -13.16
CA TYR A 144 -6.69 -11.98 -12.59
C TYR A 144 -6.94 -10.91 -13.65
N ASP A 145 -6.18 -10.97 -14.75
CA ASP A 145 -6.34 -10.06 -15.89
C ASP A 145 -7.76 -10.14 -16.48
N GLN A 146 -8.34 -11.35 -16.57
CA GLN A 146 -9.72 -11.53 -17.00
C GLN A 146 -10.72 -10.98 -15.99
N MET A 147 -10.50 -11.20 -14.68
CA MET A 147 -11.36 -10.64 -13.63
C MET A 147 -11.42 -9.11 -13.68
N VAL A 148 -10.27 -8.44 -13.80
CA VAL A 148 -10.21 -6.97 -13.89
C VAL A 148 -10.90 -6.46 -15.16
N ARG A 149 -10.80 -7.19 -16.28
CA ARG A 149 -11.46 -6.83 -17.55
C ARG A 149 -12.97 -7.05 -17.52
N GLN A 150 -13.45 -8.03 -16.74
CA GLN A 150 -14.87 -8.43 -16.68
C GLN A 150 -15.67 -7.71 -15.58
N ALA A 151 -15.00 -6.95 -14.71
CA ALA A 151 -15.62 -6.10 -13.70
C ALA A 151 -16.52 -5.03 -14.37
N ALA A 152 -17.80 -5.35 -14.55
CA ALA A 152 -18.72 -4.61 -15.42
C ALA A 152 -19.19 -3.25 -14.87
N ASP A 153 -19.08 -2.99 -13.56
CA ASP A 153 -19.80 -1.86 -12.92
C ASP A 153 -18.94 -0.73 -12.34
N GLY A 154 -17.62 -0.73 -12.58
CA GLY A 154 -16.76 0.34 -12.05
C GLY A 154 -15.33 0.24 -12.54
N ASP A 155 -15.08 0.79 -13.73
CA ASP A 155 -13.76 0.81 -14.36
C ASP A 155 -12.68 1.28 -13.37
N ILE A 156 -11.84 0.34 -12.91
CA ILE A 156 -10.70 0.61 -12.03
C ILE A 156 -9.87 1.76 -12.63
N GLY A 157 -9.73 1.84 -13.96
CA GLY A 157 -9.08 2.95 -14.65
C GLY A 157 -9.70 4.31 -14.32
N THR A 158 -11.02 4.42 -14.34
CA THR A 158 -11.76 5.61 -13.91
C THR A 158 -11.52 5.94 -12.43
N ILE A 159 -11.45 4.94 -11.54
CA ILE A 159 -11.13 5.15 -10.12
C ILE A 159 -9.70 5.67 -9.95
N LEU A 160 -8.72 5.08 -10.67
CA LEU A 160 -7.34 5.55 -10.67
C LEU A 160 -7.23 6.99 -11.18
N PHE A 161 -7.92 7.31 -12.29
CA PHE A 161 -7.93 8.64 -12.86
C PHE A 161 -8.50 9.68 -11.90
N ARG A 162 -9.67 9.40 -11.27
CA ARG A 162 -10.26 10.27 -10.25
C ARG A 162 -9.34 10.45 -9.05
N THR A 163 -8.68 9.37 -8.61
CA THR A 163 -7.70 9.41 -7.52
C THR A 163 -6.53 10.33 -7.87
N TYR A 164 -6.00 10.23 -9.08
CA TYR A 164 -4.99 11.16 -9.61
C TYR A 164 -5.51 12.61 -9.59
N GLN A 165 -6.72 12.85 -10.07
CA GLN A 165 -7.30 14.20 -10.12
C GLN A 165 -7.41 14.84 -8.73
N LEU A 166 -7.83 14.06 -7.73
CA LEU A 166 -7.96 14.53 -6.35
C LEU A 166 -6.61 14.88 -5.71
N ILE A 167 -5.56 14.11 -6.02
CA ILE A 167 -4.24 14.28 -5.38
C ILE A 167 -3.39 15.33 -6.08
N ALA A 168 -3.35 15.31 -7.42
CA ALA A 168 -2.30 15.99 -8.19
C ALA A 168 -2.82 17.04 -9.17
N ALA A 169 -3.99 16.87 -9.81
CA ALA A 169 -4.37 17.71 -10.95
C ALA A 169 -4.47 19.22 -10.61
N GLY A 170 -4.85 19.58 -9.38
CA GLY A 170 -4.90 20.97 -8.93
C GLY A 170 -3.60 21.55 -8.36
N VAL A 171 -2.64 20.69 -8.01
CA VAL A 171 -1.40 21.07 -7.28
C VAL A 171 -0.16 20.93 -8.16
N GLU A 172 -0.19 20.00 -9.11
CA GLU A 172 0.91 19.61 -9.99
C GLU A 172 0.49 19.86 -11.46
N PRO A 173 0.47 21.11 -11.95
CA PRO A 173 -0.16 21.48 -13.21
C PRO A 173 0.51 20.88 -14.46
N LYS A 174 1.73 20.36 -14.33
CA LYS A 174 2.46 19.65 -15.40
C LYS A 174 2.30 18.14 -15.32
N SER A 175 1.54 17.64 -14.35
CA SER A 175 1.30 16.21 -14.22
C SER A 175 0.29 15.72 -15.25
N PHE A 176 0.44 14.47 -15.66
CA PHE A 176 -0.43 13.84 -16.65
C PHE A 176 -0.62 12.36 -16.35
N PHE A 177 -1.85 11.89 -16.50
CA PHE A 177 -2.24 10.48 -16.36
C PHE A 177 -2.39 9.85 -17.74
N GLU A 178 -1.74 8.72 -17.95
CA GLU A 178 -1.84 7.93 -19.17
C GLU A 178 -1.99 6.45 -18.81
N GLY A 179 -3.05 5.79 -19.25
CA GLY A 179 -3.19 4.36 -19.05
C GLY A 179 -4.61 3.88 -18.86
N SER A 180 -4.71 2.65 -18.38
CA SER A 180 -5.94 1.90 -18.14
C SER A 180 -5.93 1.28 -16.73
N ALA A 181 -6.95 0.50 -16.40
CA ALA A 181 -6.97 -0.30 -15.19
C ALA A 181 -5.75 -1.23 -15.03
N LEU A 182 -5.17 -1.71 -16.15
CA LEU A 182 -4.15 -2.76 -16.13
C LEU A 182 -2.73 -2.22 -16.16
N VAL A 183 -2.50 -1.17 -16.93
CA VAL A 183 -1.17 -0.62 -17.15
C VAL A 183 -1.26 0.89 -17.40
N GLY A 184 -0.28 1.62 -16.89
CA GLY A 184 -0.16 3.05 -17.15
C GLY A 184 0.89 3.75 -16.33
N SER A 185 0.86 5.08 -16.41
CA SER A 185 1.70 5.96 -15.61
C SER A 185 1.05 7.30 -15.27
N VAL A 186 1.54 7.90 -14.18
CA VAL A 186 1.29 9.30 -13.84
C VAL A 186 2.63 10.01 -13.76
N THR A 187 2.89 10.92 -14.69
CA THR A 187 4.18 11.63 -14.83
C THR A 187 4.08 13.06 -14.32
N GLY A 188 5.21 13.67 -13.96
CA GLY A 188 5.31 15.10 -13.65
C GLY A 188 4.96 15.45 -12.21
N LEU A 189 5.15 14.49 -11.28
CA LEU A 189 4.77 14.62 -9.88
C LEU A 189 5.97 15.03 -9.02
N SER A 190 5.72 15.76 -7.92
CA SER A 190 6.66 15.77 -6.80
C SER A 190 6.75 14.38 -6.16
N GLU A 191 7.82 14.12 -5.41
CA GLU A 191 7.96 12.83 -4.70
C GLU A 191 6.83 12.59 -3.69
N SER A 192 6.38 13.64 -2.99
CA SER A 192 5.27 13.54 -2.03
C SER A 192 3.98 13.09 -2.74
N SER A 193 3.62 13.76 -3.84
CA SER A 193 2.45 13.41 -4.65
C SER A 193 2.57 12.00 -5.25
N ALA A 194 3.77 11.62 -5.72
CA ALA A 194 4.02 10.28 -6.26
C ALA A 194 3.83 9.18 -5.20
N ARG A 195 4.32 9.38 -3.97
CA ARG A 195 4.11 8.43 -2.86
C ARG A 195 2.63 8.32 -2.49
N GLN A 196 1.90 9.43 -2.46
CA GLN A 196 0.45 9.41 -2.17
C GLN A 196 -0.37 8.70 -3.26
N ILE A 197 -0.01 8.91 -4.54
CA ILE A 197 -0.63 8.19 -5.66
C ILE A 197 -0.29 6.70 -5.58
N ALA A 198 0.97 6.33 -5.37
CA ALA A 198 1.38 4.94 -5.26
C ALA A 198 0.66 4.23 -4.10
N ASN A 199 0.55 4.86 -2.92
CA ASN A 199 -0.21 4.32 -1.80
C ASN A 199 -1.70 4.11 -2.17
N SER A 200 -2.31 5.10 -2.84
CA SER A 200 -3.71 5.00 -3.28
C SER A 200 -3.95 3.94 -4.32
N PHE A 201 -3.02 3.77 -5.26
CA PHE A 201 -3.11 2.78 -6.32
C PHE A 201 -2.92 1.37 -5.75
N ALA A 202 -1.99 1.18 -4.81
CA ALA A 202 -1.82 -0.11 -4.14
C ALA A 202 -3.12 -0.62 -3.49
N LEU A 203 -3.88 0.26 -2.81
CA LEU A 203 -5.17 -0.09 -2.21
C LEU A 203 -6.25 -0.54 -3.20
N ARG A 204 -6.06 -0.29 -4.50
CA ARG A 204 -7.04 -0.53 -5.56
C ARG A 204 -6.61 -1.60 -6.56
N LEU A 205 -5.31 -1.85 -6.66
CA LEU A 205 -4.73 -2.73 -7.68
C LEU A 205 -4.29 -4.09 -7.14
N PHE A 206 -4.17 -4.23 -5.82
CA PHE A 206 -3.77 -5.51 -5.23
C PHE A 206 -4.89 -6.54 -5.30
N PRO A 207 -4.61 -7.83 -5.61
CA PRO A 207 -5.65 -8.76 -5.97
C PRO A 207 -6.69 -9.01 -4.87
N GLY A 208 -6.26 -9.10 -3.60
CA GLY A 208 -7.19 -9.25 -2.48
C GLY A 208 -8.09 -8.03 -2.28
N ASN A 209 -7.62 -6.82 -2.63
CA ASN A 209 -8.45 -5.61 -2.63
C ASN A 209 -9.46 -5.61 -3.79
N VAL A 210 -9.04 -6.02 -5.00
CA VAL A 210 -9.93 -6.11 -6.17
C VAL A 210 -11.02 -7.14 -5.95
N GLN A 211 -10.67 -8.34 -5.48
CA GLN A 211 -11.65 -9.38 -5.15
C GLN A 211 -12.68 -8.91 -4.12
N SER A 212 -12.22 -8.25 -3.06
CA SER A 212 -13.11 -7.70 -2.03
C SER A 212 -14.07 -6.65 -2.59
N ALA A 213 -13.61 -5.81 -3.53
CA ALA A 213 -14.44 -4.80 -4.17
C ALA A 213 -15.48 -5.40 -5.14
N LEU A 214 -15.15 -6.52 -5.80
CA LEU A 214 -16.09 -7.22 -6.70
C LEU A 214 -17.14 -8.06 -5.97
N ALA A 215 -16.88 -8.44 -4.72
CA ALA A 215 -17.79 -9.22 -3.89
C ALA A 215 -18.79 -8.37 -3.07
N ALA A 216 -18.59 -7.05 -3.03
CA ALA A 216 -19.41 -6.09 -2.29
C ALA A 216 -20.55 -5.52 -3.13
#